data_AF-A0A1M5DXH2-F1
#
_entry.id   AF-A0A1M5DXH2-F1
#
_cell.length_a   1.000
_cell.length_b   1.000
_cell.length_c   1.000
_cell.angle_alpha   90.00
_cell.angle_beta   90.00
_cell.angle_gamma   90.00
#
_symmetry.space_group_name_H-M   'P 1'
#
loop_
_entity.id
_entity.type
_entity.pdbx_description
1 polymer ?
#
loop_
_entity_poly.entity_id
_entity_poly.type
_entity_poly.pdbx_seq_one_letter_code
_entity_poly.pdbx_strand_id
1 'polypeptide(L)'
;MTTPPGQEQQDLVVPLDLLRRSFDVLLRHVRELAGDEVRLPVDSFWSLFPPQLYDVERPAASQSLGSLDDCLHQLERIAADHPDDLVPYGMVWLADVLRAVGHFAHRDPEAD
;
A
#
# COMPACT_ATOMS: atom_id res chain seq x y z
N MET A 1 -33.68 -5.51 28.20
CA MET A 1 -33.08 -6.03 26.96
C MET A 1 -31.58 -5.86 27.11
N THR A 2 -30.87 -6.93 27.44
CA THR A 2 -29.46 -6.91 27.84
C THR A 2 -28.62 -6.95 26.57
N THR A 3 -27.84 -5.91 26.31
CA THR A 3 -26.86 -5.86 25.20
C THR A 3 -25.91 -7.06 25.34
N PRO A 4 -25.66 -7.87 24.30
CA PRO A 4 -24.71 -8.97 24.39
C PRO A 4 -23.29 -8.41 24.55
N PRO A 5 -22.37 -9.13 25.22
CA PRO A 5 -20.99 -8.68 25.39
C PRO A 5 -20.36 -8.45 24.02
N GLY A 6 -19.90 -7.22 23.79
CA GLY A 6 -19.10 -6.87 22.63
C GLY A 6 -17.92 -7.83 22.56
N GLN A 7 -17.74 -8.46 21.40
CA GLN A 7 -16.51 -9.18 21.12
C GLN A 7 -15.38 -8.15 21.24
N GLU A 8 -14.53 -8.26 22.26
CA GLU A 8 -13.33 -7.44 22.34
C GLU A 8 -12.49 -7.77 21.10
N GLN A 9 -12.42 -6.84 20.15
CA GLN A 9 -11.61 -6.97 18.96
C GLN A 9 -10.15 -7.08 19.44
N GLN A 10 -9.58 -8.28 19.33
CA GLN A 10 -8.20 -8.50 19.71
C GLN A 10 -7.28 -7.75 18.74
N ASP A 11 -6.25 -7.12 19.28
CA ASP A 11 -5.24 -6.42 18.49
C ASP A 11 -4.56 -7.41 17.53
N LEU A 12 -4.49 -7.03 16.26
CA LEU A 12 -3.73 -7.77 15.26
C LEU A 12 -2.24 -7.42 15.40
N VAL A 13 -1.42 -8.37 15.85
CA VAL A 13 0.03 -8.21 15.92
C VAL A 13 0.65 -8.62 14.58
N VAL A 14 1.38 -7.70 13.96
CA VAL A 14 2.03 -7.91 12.65
C VAL A 14 3.55 -8.06 12.83
N PRO A 15 4.13 -9.26 12.65
CA PRO A 15 5.58 -9.43 12.71
C PRO A 15 6.28 -8.76 11.53
N LEU A 16 7.19 -7.81 11.78
CA LEU A 16 7.92 -7.11 10.71
C LEU A 16 8.77 -8.05 9.85
N ASP A 17 9.33 -9.11 10.44
CA ASP A 17 10.06 -10.15 9.71
C ASP A 17 9.19 -10.96 8.74
N LEU A 18 7.89 -11.09 9.02
CA LEU A 18 6.96 -11.68 8.07
C LEU A 18 6.77 -10.74 6.88
N LEU A 19 6.52 -9.45 7.15
CA LEU A 19 6.35 -8.43 6.09
C LEU A 19 7.56 -8.35 5.16
N ARG A 20 8.77 -8.31 5.73
CA ARG A 20 10.02 -8.27 4.94
C ARG A 20 10.13 -9.47 4.00
N ARG A 21 9.95 -10.68 4.52
CA ARG A 21 10.05 -11.91 3.71
C ARG A 21 8.97 -11.99 2.64
N SER A 22 7.73 -11.59 2.97
CA SER A 22 6.64 -11.55 2.01
C SER A 22 6.91 -10.53 0.90
N PHE A 23 7.43 -9.35 1.24
CA PHE A 23 7.83 -8.33 0.27
C PHE A 23 8.89 -8.86 -0.70
N ASP A 24 9.97 -9.48 -0.19
CA ASP A 24 11.04 -10.03 -1.02
C ASP A 24 10.52 -11.10 -2.01
N VAL A 25 9.62 -11.97 -1.56
CA VAL A 25 9.02 -13.01 -2.42
C VAL A 25 8.11 -12.41 -3.49
N LEU A 26 7.23 -11.49 -3.12
CA LEU A 26 6.28 -10.88 -4.05
C LEU A 26 6.97 -9.99 -5.08
N LEU A 27 7.94 -9.19 -4.66
CA LEU A 27 8.66 -8.29 -5.57
C LEU A 27 9.49 -9.08 -6.59
N ARG A 28 10.12 -10.17 -6.18
CA ARG A 28 10.79 -11.09 -7.11
C ARG A 28 9.82 -11.68 -8.13
N HIS A 29 8.63 -12.10 -7.69
CA HIS A 29 7.62 -12.64 -8.59
C HIS A 29 7.14 -11.60 -9.61
N VAL A 30 6.90 -10.36 -9.17
CA VAL A 30 6.56 -9.24 -10.06
C VAL A 30 7.67 -8.99 -11.08
N ARG A 31 8.94 -9.00 -10.65
CA ARG A 31 10.09 -8.84 -11.55
C ARG A 31 10.19 -9.95 -12.59
N GLU A 32 9.92 -11.19 -12.22
CA GLU A 32 9.88 -12.33 -13.15
C GLU A 32 8.75 -12.19 -14.19
N LEU A 33 7.64 -11.54 -13.83
CA LEU A 33 6.48 -11.34 -14.70
C LEU A 33 6.59 -10.13 -15.63
N ALA A 34 7.06 -9.00 -15.12
CA ALA A 34 7.00 -7.70 -15.78
C ALA A 34 8.38 -7.10 -16.12
N GLY A 35 9.47 -7.73 -15.66
CA GLY A 35 10.83 -7.19 -15.81
C GLY A 35 11.17 -6.16 -14.72
N ASP A 36 12.07 -5.23 -15.05
CA ASP A 36 12.60 -4.26 -14.09
C ASP A 36 11.69 -3.06 -13.82
N GLU A 37 10.68 -2.84 -14.68
CA GLU A 37 9.78 -1.70 -14.62
C GLU A 37 8.33 -2.14 -14.84
N VAL A 38 7.40 -1.59 -14.06
CA VAL A 38 5.95 -1.80 -14.25
C VAL A 38 5.31 -0.51 -14.70
N ARG A 39 4.65 -0.53 -15.86
CA ARG A 39 3.92 0.64 -16.38
C ARG A 39 2.56 0.74 -15.70
N LEU A 40 2.34 1.84 -14.99
CA LEU A 40 1.06 2.15 -14.36
C LEU A 40 0.24 3.07 -15.27
N PRO A 41 -0.93 2.65 -15.79
CA PRO A 41 -1.75 3.48 -16.68
C PRO A 41 -2.59 4.53 -15.92
N VAL A 42 -2.39 4.64 -14.60
CA VAL A 42 -3.11 5.53 -13.69
C VAL A 42 -2.11 6.22 -12.78
N ASP A 43 -2.43 7.44 -12.37
CA ASP A 43 -1.69 8.18 -11.36
C ASP A 43 -2.54 8.43 -10.10
N SER A 44 -3.80 8.82 -10.27
CA SER A 44 -4.63 9.21 -9.13
C SER A 44 -5.43 8.04 -8.54
N PHE A 45 -5.64 8.06 -7.22
CA PHE A 45 -6.47 7.08 -6.50
C PHE A 45 -7.30 7.72 -5.39
N TRP A 46 -8.40 7.07 -5.00
CA TRP A 46 -9.16 7.49 -3.84
C TRP A 46 -8.43 7.09 -2.56
N SER A 47 -8.07 8.10 -1.75
CA SER A 47 -7.49 7.93 -0.44
C SER A 47 -8.54 8.25 0.63
N LEU A 48 -8.56 7.44 1.69
CA LEU A 48 -9.43 7.66 2.84
C LEU A 48 -8.59 8.17 4.00
N PHE A 49 -9.13 9.11 4.76
CA PHE A 49 -8.48 9.58 5.97
C PHE A 49 -8.29 8.40 6.95
N PRO A 50 -7.10 8.19 7.56
CA PRO A 50 -6.81 6.92 8.27
C PRO A 50 -7.83 6.53 9.35
N PRO A 51 -8.35 7.45 10.19
CA PRO A 51 -9.44 7.11 11.11
C PRO A 51 -10.71 6.57 10.45
N GLN A 52 -11.05 7.04 9.24
CA GLN A 52 -12.21 6.54 8.49
C GLN A 52 -11.91 5.21 7.78
N LEU A 53 -10.65 4.94 7.44
CA LEU A 53 -10.25 3.69 6.79
C LEU A 53 -10.52 2.46 7.68
N TYR A 54 -10.42 2.61 9.00
CA TYR A 54 -10.57 1.52 9.96
C TYR A 54 -11.91 1.53 10.73
N ASP A 55 -12.75 2.56 10.55
CA ASP A 55 -14.09 2.66 11.14
C ASP A 55 -15.15 2.10 10.17
N VAL A 56 -15.25 0.77 10.10
CA VAL A 56 -16.17 0.09 9.16
C VAL A 56 -17.65 0.26 9.50
N GLU A 57 -17.98 0.70 10.73
CA GLU A 57 -19.36 0.93 11.16
C GLU A 57 -19.91 2.26 10.65
N ARG A 58 -19.04 3.17 10.21
CA ARG A 58 -19.42 4.49 9.69
C ARG A 58 -19.02 4.63 8.22
N PRO A 59 -19.94 5.01 7.33
CA PRO A 59 -19.58 5.33 5.95
C PRO A 59 -18.51 6.42 5.89
N ALA A 60 -17.50 6.24 5.04
CA ALA A 60 -16.46 7.24 4.83
C ALA A 60 -17.08 8.54 4.29
N ALA A 61 -17.04 9.61 5.10
CA ALA A 61 -17.66 10.89 4.77
C ALA A 61 -16.78 11.77 3.86
N SER A 62 -15.47 11.50 3.79
CA SER A 62 -14.52 12.30 3.01
C SER A 62 -13.50 11.42 2.30
N GLN A 63 -13.50 11.46 0.98
CA GLN A 63 -12.46 10.86 0.15
C GLN A 63 -11.55 11.99 -0.33
N SER A 64 -10.24 11.81 -0.20
CA SER A 64 -9.24 12.65 -0.86
C SER A 64 -8.71 11.96 -2.10
N LEU A 65 -8.13 12.73 -3.01
CA LEU A 65 -7.38 12.19 -4.14
C LEU A 65 -5.92 12.06 -3.72
N GLY A 66 -5.36 10.86 -3.82
CA GLY A 66 -3.92 10.62 -3.77
C GLY A 66 -3.33 10.56 -5.18
N SER A 67 -2.00 10.68 -5.28
CA SER A 67 -1.22 10.56 -6.52
C SER A 67 -0.08 9.56 -6.32
N LEU A 68 0.10 8.68 -7.30
CA LEU A 68 1.18 7.69 -7.32
C LEU A 68 2.52 8.36 -7.63
N ASP A 69 2.54 9.40 -8.46
CA ASP A 69 3.72 10.24 -8.70
C ASP A 69 4.23 10.89 -7.40
N ASP A 70 3.32 11.50 -6.62
CA ASP A 70 3.65 12.05 -5.32
C ASP A 70 4.20 10.97 -4.37
N CYS A 71 3.59 9.78 -4.36
CA CYS A 71 4.07 8.65 -3.55
C CYS A 71 5.47 8.21 -3.99
N LEU A 72 5.72 8.06 -5.29
CA LEU A 72 7.03 7.68 -5.84
C LEU A 72 8.10 8.72 -5.48
N HIS A 73 7.80 10.01 -5.60
CA HIS A 73 8.71 11.08 -5.20
C HIS A 73 9.11 10.96 -3.72
N GLN A 74 8.15 10.66 -2.83
CA GLN A 74 8.48 10.45 -1.41
C GLN A 74 9.33 9.19 -1.18
N LEU A 75 9.06 8.11 -1.93
CA LEU A 75 9.86 6.88 -1.84
C LEU A 75 11.29 7.08 -2.35
N GLU A 76 11.49 7.89 -3.40
CA GLU A 76 12.83 8.27 -3.88
C GLU A 76 13.63 9.00 -2.79
N ARG A 77 13.00 9.92 -2.06
CA ARG A 77 13.63 10.61 -0.92
C ARG A 77 13.99 9.66 0.20
N ILE A 78 13.08 8.75 0.55
CA ILE A 78 13.34 7.70 1.56
C ILE A 78 14.49 6.80 1.12
N ALA A 79 14.53 6.42 -0.17
CA ALA A 79 15.57 5.55 -0.73
C ALA A 79 16.96 6.20 -0.75
N ALA A 80 17.04 7.54 -0.69
CA ALA A 80 18.30 8.27 -0.51
C ALA A 80 18.88 8.12 0.92
N ASP A 81 18.14 7.51 1.85
CA ASP A 81 18.57 7.14 3.21
C ASP A 81 19.03 8.35 4.06
N HIS A 82 18.33 9.48 3.91
CA HIS A 82 18.51 10.64 4.76
C HIS A 82 17.65 10.51 6.03
N PRO A 83 18.22 10.61 7.25
CA PRO A 83 17.47 10.40 8.50
C PRO A 83 16.22 11.26 8.65
N ASP A 84 16.23 12.48 8.09
CA ASP A 84 15.11 13.43 8.18
C ASP A 84 13.93 13.06 7.26
N ASP A 85 14.16 12.22 6.25
CA ASP A 85 13.14 11.74 5.31
C ASP A 85 12.49 10.42 5.77
N LEU A 86 13.08 9.73 6.75
CA LEU A 86 12.58 8.45 7.26
C LEU A 86 11.40 8.64 8.23
N VAL A 87 10.20 8.62 7.68
CA VAL A 87 8.94 8.72 8.45
C VAL A 87 8.13 7.42 8.37
N PRO A 88 7.43 6.99 9.45
CA PRO A 88 6.58 5.79 9.40
C PRO A 88 5.50 5.85 8.32
N TYR A 89 5.05 7.05 7.96
CA TYR A 89 4.08 7.26 6.88
C TYR A 89 4.62 6.83 5.50
N GLY A 90 5.94 6.67 5.35
CA GLY A 90 6.55 6.07 4.16
C GLY A 90 6.02 4.66 3.83
N MET A 91 5.58 3.91 4.85
CA MET A 91 4.91 2.63 4.65
C MET A 91 3.57 2.76 3.92
N VAL A 92 2.87 3.88 4.08
CA VAL A 92 1.59 4.15 3.40
C VAL A 92 1.84 4.46 1.93
N TRP A 93 2.78 5.36 1.62
CA TRP A 93 3.19 5.64 0.23
C TRP A 93 3.68 4.37 -0.47
N LEU A 94 4.49 3.56 0.21
CA LEU A 94 4.93 2.27 -0.31
C LEU A 94 3.74 1.34 -0.58
N ALA A 95 2.79 1.24 0.35
CA ALA A 95 1.61 0.39 0.18
C ALA A 95 0.73 0.84 -1.00
N ASP A 96 0.57 2.14 -1.23
CA ASP A 96 -0.22 2.66 -2.35
C ASP A 96 0.42 2.34 -3.70
N VAL A 97 1.75 2.49 -3.82
CA VAL A 97 2.51 2.08 -5.02
C VAL A 97 2.45 0.56 -5.21
N LEU A 98 2.68 -0.23 -4.16
CA LEU A 98 2.64 -1.70 -4.25
C LEU A 98 1.24 -2.21 -4.62
N ARG A 99 0.17 -1.53 -4.19
CA ARG A 99 -1.19 -1.85 -4.59
C ARG A 99 -1.38 -1.64 -6.08
N ALA A 100 -0.95 -0.50 -6.63
CA ALA A 100 -1.02 -0.24 -8.05
C ALA A 100 -0.19 -1.26 -8.85
N VAL A 101 1.04 -1.53 -8.43
CA VAL A 101 1.88 -2.58 -9.03
C VAL A 101 1.17 -3.93 -9.02
N GLY A 102 0.58 -4.34 -7.90
CA GLY A 102 -0.16 -5.61 -7.81
C GLY A 102 -1.37 -5.70 -8.75
N HIS A 103 -2.02 -4.58 -9.07
CA HIS A 103 -3.13 -4.54 -10.02
C HIS A 103 -2.70 -4.61 -11.49
N PHE A 104 -1.54 -4.05 -11.82
CA PHE A 104 -1.09 -3.85 -13.21
C PHE A 104 0.12 -4.70 -13.61
N ALA A 105 0.77 -5.40 -12.67
CA ALA A 105 1.86 -6.33 -12.95
C ALA A 105 1.31 -7.65 -13.52
N HIS A 106 0.83 -7.59 -14.76
CA HIS A 106 0.49 -8.76 -15.57
C HIS A 106 1.43 -8.84 -16.78
N ARG A 107 1.68 -10.06 -17.27
CA ARG A 107 2.36 -10.28 -18.55
C ARG A 107 1.54 -9.61 -19.66
N ASP A 108 2.16 -8.73 -20.46
CA ASP A 108 1.52 -8.23 -21.68
C ASP A 108 1.24 -9.43 -22.61
N PRO A 109 -0.02 -9.69 -22.98
CA PRO A 109 -0.35 -10.84 -23.83
C PRO A 109 0.11 -10.67 -25.29
N GLU A 110 0.55 -9.47 -25.69
CA GLU A 110 0.97 -9.16 -27.08
C GLU A 110 2.49 -9.25 -27.30
N ALA A 111 3.26 -9.76 -26.34
CA ALA A 111 4.72 -9.85 -26.43
C ALA A 111 5.27 -11.21 -26.96
N ASP A 112 4.42 -12.10 -27.50
CA ASP A 112 4.81 -13.35 -28.19
C ASP A 112 4.41 -13.35 -29.67
#